data_AF-A0A645EIW3-F1
#
_entry.id   AF-A0A645EIW3-F1
#
_cell.length_a   1.000
_cell.length_b   1.000
_cell.length_c   1.000
_cell.angle_alpha   90.00
_cell.angle_beta   90.00
_cell.angle_gamma   90.00
#
_symmetry.space_group_name_H-M   'P 1'
#
loop_
_entity.id
_entity.type
_entity.pdbx_description
1 polymer ?
#
loop_
_entity_poly.entity_id
_entity_poly.type
_entity_poly.pdbx_seq_one_letter_code
_entity_poly.pdbx_strand_id
1 'polypeptide(L)'
;MEAKKVGEYLQKLGITHSTIDLREGEAENNILIKYKGIDETKKRLKNTLSEGEKTALAFAYFMSKVTTEVTDKGQTHIVIDDPISSLDDNRLYNTAFLIHDEFKEYKQLFVLSHNLLFLKYLNPFFQRKNDKATFLINKGEILDLPASMENFQSPYFYMLESLINFKETENPNYEEARKFLPNFIRRILETFFSFKYAKLNNGRGQTPGLIDFIDIIDYDNLEDKTVGSISKNTLKNKLTCINKVCDNFSHGNMQQLDECNFITDENLKEIASDTLNIIDYFDGLHINGINELVNPAVTATE
;
A
#
# COMPACT_ATOMS: atom_id res chain seq x y z
N MET A 1 19.46 -4.43 31.79
CA MET A 1 19.80 -3.26 30.94
C MET A 1 19.05 -3.32 29.63
N GLU A 2 18.96 -4.50 29.04
CA GLU A 2 18.25 -4.78 27.79
C GLU A 2 16.75 -4.47 27.86
N ALA A 3 16.04 -4.92 28.90
CA ALA A 3 14.61 -4.64 29.10
C ALA A 3 14.27 -3.14 29.04
N LYS A 4 15.13 -2.29 29.64
CA LYS A 4 14.97 -0.83 29.63
C LYS A 4 15.05 -0.29 28.19
N LYS A 5 16.06 -0.72 27.43
CA LYS A 5 16.28 -0.26 26.05
C LYS A 5 15.18 -0.74 25.10
N VAL A 6 14.71 -1.98 25.26
CA VAL A 6 13.51 -2.47 24.56
C VAL A 6 12.30 -1.60 24.88
N GLY A 7 12.09 -1.26 26.15
CA GLY A 7 11.01 -0.36 26.57
C GLY A 7 11.10 1.04 25.96
N GLU A 8 12.31 1.60 25.83
CA GLU A 8 12.55 2.88 25.16
C GLU A 8 12.18 2.81 23.67
N TYR A 9 12.59 1.75 22.96
CA TYR A 9 12.24 1.56 21.56
C TYR A 9 10.74 1.35 21.33
N LEU A 10 10.06 0.61 22.21
CA LEU A 10 8.61 0.45 22.13
C LEU A 10 7.87 1.79 22.21
N GLN A 11 8.31 2.68 23.11
CA GLN A 11 7.75 4.02 23.20
C GLN A 11 7.99 4.82 21.92
N LYS A 12 9.21 4.76 21.35
CA LYS A 12 9.54 5.39 20.06
C LYS A 12 8.70 4.82 18.91
N LEU A 13 8.33 3.54 18.95
CA LEU A 13 7.44 2.87 17.99
C LEU A 13 5.94 3.17 18.23
N GLY A 14 5.61 4.03 19.21
CA GLY A 14 4.24 4.42 19.54
C GLY A 14 3.51 3.47 20.51
N ILE A 15 4.18 2.46 21.05
CA ILE A 15 3.61 1.57 22.08
C ILE A 15 3.85 2.18 23.46
N THR A 16 2.88 2.95 23.95
CA THR A 16 3.02 3.74 25.18
C THR A 16 2.11 3.31 26.34
N HIS A 17 1.14 2.41 26.09
CA HIS A 17 0.14 1.98 27.06
C HIS A 17 0.62 0.81 27.96
N SER A 18 1.78 0.22 27.67
CA SER A 18 2.37 -0.88 28.41
C SER A 18 3.88 -0.71 28.60
N THR A 19 4.44 -1.36 29.61
CA THR A 19 5.88 -1.50 29.82
C THR A 19 6.25 -2.97 29.82
N ILE A 20 7.50 -3.26 29.45
CA ILE A 20 8.02 -4.62 29.37
C ILE A 20 9.18 -4.79 30.34
N ASP A 21 9.23 -5.95 30.96
CA ASP A 21 10.38 -6.42 31.74
C ASP A 21 10.82 -7.79 31.23
N LEU A 22 12.14 -8.01 31.20
CA LEU A 22 12.74 -9.26 30.74
C LEU A 22 13.38 -9.97 31.93
N ARG A 23 12.89 -11.17 32.23
CA ARG A 23 13.48 -12.04 33.24
C ARG A 23 14.61 -12.85 32.64
N GLU A 24 15.77 -12.20 32.58
CA GLU A 24 17.03 -12.84 32.21
C GLU A 24 17.30 -14.02 33.18
N GLY A 25 17.04 -15.26 32.74
CA GLY A 25 17.19 -16.48 33.54
C GLY A 25 16.01 -17.46 33.49
N GLU A 26 14.82 -17.02 33.03
CA GLU A 26 13.71 -17.93 32.74
C GLU A 26 13.77 -18.38 31.26
N ALA A 27 13.66 -19.69 31.00
CA ALA A 27 13.70 -20.23 29.63
C ALA A 27 12.35 -20.07 28.88
N GLU A 28 11.24 -19.97 29.62
CA GLU A 28 9.89 -19.81 29.09
C GLU A 28 9.18 -18.64 29.76
N ASN A 29 8.31 -17.93 29.02
CA ASN A 29 7.53 -16.78 29.53
C ASN A 29 8.39 -15.71 30.23
N ASN A 30 9.61 -15.52 29.75
CA ASN A 30 10.58 -14.58 30.29
C ASN A 30 10.26 -13.10 30.01
N ILE A 31 9.19 -12.82 29.28
CA ILE A 31 8.72 -11.46 29.00
C ILE A 31 7.50 -11.17 29.87
N LEU A 32 7.62 -10.15 30.72
CA LEU A 32 6.53 -9.61 31.52
C LEU A 32 5.98 -8.35 30.87
N ILE A 33 4.66 -8.22 30.83
CA ILE A 33 3.98 -7.01 30.36
C ILE A 33 3.16 -6.43 31.50
N LYS A 34 3.38 -5.15 31.78
CA LYS A 34 2.58 -4.36 32.74
C LYS A 34 1.86 -3.26 31.99
N TYR A 35 0.53 -3.24 32.06
CA TYR A 35 -0.27 -2.16 31.49
C TYR A 35 -0.23 -0.94 32.40
N LYS A 36 -0.14 0.26 31.81
CA LYS A 36 -0.26 1.48 32.60
C LYS A 36 -1.67 1.57 33.18
N GLY A 37 -1.77 1.78 34.49
CA GLY A 37 -3.04 1.90 35.22
C GLY A 37 -3.67 0.58 35.68
N ILE A 38 -3.04 -0.57 35.42
CA ILE A 38 -3.47 -1.88 35.93
C ILE A 38 -2.30 -2.49 36.72
N ASP A 39 -2.53 -2.92 37.96
CA ASP A 39 -1.47 -3.52 38.79
C ASP A 39 -1.20 -5.00 38.47
N GLU A 40 -1.96 -5.57 37.53
CA GLU A 40 -1.73 -6.92 37.03
C GLU A 40 -0.55 -6.96 36.05
N THR A 41 0.36 -7.90 36.31
CA THR A 41 1.46 -8.25 35.40
C THR A 41 1.08 -9.52 34.63
N LYS A 42 1.05 -9.45 33.30
CA LYS A 42 0.76 -10.60 32.46
C LYS A 42 2.06 -11.24 31.96
N LYS A 43 2.13 -12.58 32.06
CA LYS A 43 3.29 -13.39 31.64
C LYS A 43 3.15 -14.05 30.26
N ARG A 44 1.92 -14.16 29.74
CA ARG A 44 1.64 -14.90 28.50
C ARG A 44 1.46 -13.94 27.33
N LEU A 45 2.50 -13.78 26.52
CA LEU A 45 2.52 -12.92 25.31
C LEU A 45 1.34 -13.19 24.36
N LYS A 46 1.02 -14.48 24.15
CA LYS A 46 0.03 -14.93 23.15
C LYS A 46 -1.36 -14.30 23.32
N ASN A 47 -1.77 -14.04 24.57
CA ASN A 47 -3.10 -13.53 24.91
C ASN A 47 -3.06 -12.08 25.43
N THR A 48 -1.90 -11.44 25.35
CA THR A 48 -1.67 -10.12 25.96
C THR A 48 -1.44 -9.07 24.88
N LEU A 49 -0.61 -9.35 23.88
CA LEU A 49 -0.33 -8.41 22.79
C LEU A 49 -1.16 -8.74 21.56
N SER A 50 -1.60 -7.70 20.86
CA SER A 50 -2.04 -7.79 19.46
C SER A 50 -0.88 -8.24 18.56
N GLU A 51 -1.17 -8.75 17.36
CA GLU A 51 -0.12 -9.05 16.36
C GLU A 51 0.72 -7.81 16.05
N GLY A 52 0.05 -6.64 15.96
CA GLY A 52 0.63 -5.31 15.86
C GLY A 52 1.74 -5.01 16.88
N GLU A 53 1.52 -5.43 18.13
CA GLU A 53 2.43 -5.18 19.25
C GLU A 53 3.50 -6.26 19.37
N LYS A 54 3.21 -7.51 18.97
CA LYS A 54 4.21 -8.59 18.91
C LYS A 54 5.30 -8.26 17.90
N THR A 55 4.94 -7.79 16.71
CA THR A 55 5.92 -7.34 15.70
C THR A 55 6.74 -6.16 16.23
N ALA A 56 6.09 -5.16 16.84
CA ALA A 56 6.79 -4.01 17.41
C ALA A 56 7.76 -4.42 18.53
N LEU A 57 7.39 -5.39 19.37
CA LEU A 57 8.26 -5.94 20.40
C LEU A 57 9.45 -6.69 19.81
N ALA A 58 9.23 -7.57 18.85
CA ALA A 58 10.32 -8.28 18.17
C ALA A 58 11.29 -7.29 17.52
N PHE A 59 10.77 -6.25 16.87
CA PHE A 59 11.59 -5.23 16.23
C PHE A 59 12.33 -4.34 17.26
N ALA A 60 11.69 -3.95 18.36
CA ALA A 60 12.34 -3.25 19.47
C ALA A 60 13.48 -4.06 20.09
N TYR A 61 13.27 -5.37 20.23
CA TYR A 61 14.30 -6.30 20.71
C TYR A 61 15.49 -6.36 19.75
N PHE A 62 15.22 -6.52 18.45
CA PHE A 62 16.24 -6.48 17.39
C PHE A 62 17.07 -5.18 17.44
N MET A 63 16.41 -4.01 17.47
CA MET A 63 17.10 -2.72 17.55
C MET A 63 17.94 -2.62 18.81
N SER A 64 17.40 -3.04 19.96
CA SER A 64 18.14 -3.08 21.23
C SER A 64 19.41 -3.90 21.09
N LYS A 65 19.31 -5.15 20.61
CA LYS A 65 20.44 -6.06 20.45
C LYS A 65 21.51 -5.50 19.53
N VAL A 66 21.11 -5.07 18.33
CA VAL A 66 22.04 -4.51 17.34
C VAL A 66 22.78 -3.31 17.92
N THR A 67 22.06 -2.37 18.53
CA THR A 67 22.65 -1.13 19.05
C THR A 67 23.44 -1.30 20.36
N THR A 68 23.36 -2.45 21.03
CA THR A 68 24.18 -2.75 22.22
C THR A 68 25.37 -3.66 21.93
N GLU A 69 25.23 -4.60 20.99
CA GLU A 69 26.20 -5.67 20.76
C GLU A 69 27.09 -5.41 19.54
N VAL A 70 26.63 -4.63 18.54
CA VAL A 70 27.45 -4.29 17.37
C VAL A 70 28.43 -3.16 17.71
N THR A 71 29.72 -3.45 17.59
CA THR A 71 30.80 -2.50 17.84
C THR A 71 31.33 -1.82 16.57
N ASP A 72 31.35 -2.54 15.44
CA ASP A 72 31.81 -2.02 14.14
C ASP A 72 30.64 -1.81 13.17
N LYS A 73 29.98 -0.65 13.30
CA LYS A 73 28.88 -0.26 12.41
C LYS A 73 29.31 -0.17 10.95
N GLY A 74 30.54 0.31 10.71
CA GLY A 74 31.08 0.54 9.36
C GLY A 74 31.34 -0.73 8.56
N GLN A 75 31.31 -1.90 9.19
CA GLN A 75 31.39 -3.22 8.52
C GLN A 75 30.10 -4.05 8.61
N THR A 76 29.07 -3.53 9.25
CA THR A 76 27.84 -4.28 9.53
C THR A 76 26.73 -3.94 8.54
N HIS A 77 26.13 -4.97 7.94
CA HIS A 77 24.94 -4.84 7.09
C HIS A 77 23.70 -5.14 7.94
N ILE A 78 22.66 -4.32 7.81
CA ILE A 78 21.39 -4.48 8.50
C ILE A 78 20.33 -4.86 7.48
N VAL A 79 19.59 -5.93 7.75
CA VAL A 79 18.48 -6.40 6.92
C VAL A 79 17.24 -6.45 7.79
N ILE A 80 16.19 -5.77 7.37
CA ILE A 80 14.91 -5.68 8.07
C ILE A 80 13.82 -6.14 7.11
N ASP A 81 13.10 -7.20 7.49
CA ASP A 81 11.98 -7.74 6.75
C ASP A 81 10.66 -7.41 7.45
N ASP A 82 9.83 -6.64 6.77
CA ASP A 82 8.50 -6.17 7.15
C ASP A 82 8.37 -5.75 8.63
N PRO A 83 9.03 -4.64 9.04
CA PRO A 83 9.08 -4.22 10.45
C PRO A 83 7.76 -3.67 10.99
N ILE A 84 6.74 -3.59 10.13
CA ILE A 84 5.45 -2.99 10.42
C ILE A 84 4.34 -4.04 10.31
N SER A 85 3.41 -4.01 11.25
CA SER A 85 2.16 -4.78 11.19
C SER A 85 0.94 -3.93 11.54
N SER A 86 1.15 -2.64 11.78
CA SER A 86 0.09 -1.65 12.00
C SER A 86 -0.14 -0.86 10.72
N LEU A 87 -1.41 -0.53 10.46
CA LEU A 87 -1.83 0.37 9.39
C LEU A 87 -2.00 1.83 9.88
N ASP A 88 -1.63 2.12 11.12
CA ASP A 88 -1.67 3.49 11.66
C ASP A 88 -0.52 4.34 11.09
N ASP A 89 -0.87 5.44 10.41
CA ASP A 89 0.10 6.29 9.72
C ASP A 89 1.19 6.85 10.64
N ASN A 90 0.85 7.20 11.89
CA ASN A 90 1.85 7.69 12.84
C ASN A 90 2.85 6.59 13.20
N ARG A 91 2.38 5.36 13.40
CA ARG A 91 3.25 4.20 13.65
C ARG A 91 4.12 3.87 12.44
N LEU A 92 3.60 3.97 11.22
CA LEU A 92 4.38 3.79 10.00
C LEU A 92 5.52 4.83 9.92
N TYR A 93 5.20 6.10 10.10
CA TYR A 93 6.18 7.18 10.10
C TYR A 93 7.23 7.02 11.20
N ASN A 94 6.80 6.76 12.44
CA ASN A 94 7.71 6.57 13.57
C ASN A 94 8.67 5.41 13.34
N THR A 95 8.18 4.30 12.78
CA THR A 95 9.02 3.13 12.45
C THR A 95 10.04 3.48 11.37
N ALA A 96 9.63 4.18 10.31
CA ALA A 96 10.52 4.62 9.23
C ALA A 96 11.61 5.57 9.75
N PHE A 97 11.22 6.57 10.53
CA PHE A 97 12.15 7.51 11.16
C PHE A 97 13.15 6.80 12.06
N LEU A 98 12.68 5.88 12.90
CA LEU A 98 13.52 5.16 13.85
C LEU A 98 14.53 4.24 13.15
N ILE A 99 14.11 3.55 12.09
CA ILE A 99 15.01 2.75 11.24
C ILE A 99 16.14 3.62 10.69
N HIS A 100 15.79 4.76 10.10
CA HIS A 100 16.79 5.66 9.56
C HIS A 100 17.72 6.19 10.67
N ASP A 101 17.18 6.71 11.76
CA ASP A 101 17.99 7.36 12.79
C ASP A 101 18.98 6.40 13.47
N GLU A 102 18.55 5.17 13.74
CA GLU A 102 19.38 4.17 14.41
C GLU A 102 20.40 3.53 13.45
N PHE A 103 20.04 3.34 12.17
CA PHE A 103 20.84 2.53 11.23
C PHE A 103 21.57 3.29 10.11
N LYS A 104 21.43 4.63 10.00
CA LYS A 104 22.11 5.44 8.95
C LYS A 104 23.65 5.37 8.96
N GLU A 105 24.26 5.06 10.10
CA GLU A 105 25.73 4.97 10.25
C GLU A 105 26.28 3.56 9.98
N TYR A 106 25.44 2.60 9.60
CA TYR A 106 25.86 1.24 9.28
C TYR A 106 26.29 1.13 7.83
N LYS A 107 27.08 0.10 7.51
CA LYS A 107 27.64 -0.10 6.16
C LYS A 107 26.57 -0.12 5.06
N GLN A 108 25.48 -0.85 5.30
CA GLN A 108 24.37 -0.94 4.36
C GLN A 108 23.09 -1.32 5.11
N LEU A 109 21.98 -0.72 4.71
CA LEU A 109 20.66 -0.99 5.24
C LEU A 109 19.76 -1.51 4.11
N PHE A 110 19.20 -2.69 4.29
CA PHE A 110 18.17 -3.27 3.45
C PHE A 110 16.85 -3.29 4.22
N VAL A 111 15.80 -2.69 3.65
CA VAL A 111 14.46 -2.70 4.22
C VAL A 111 13.50 -3.27 3.19
N LEU A 112 12.85 -4.38 3.56
CA LEU A 112 11.88 -5.09 2.75
C LEU A 112 10.51 -4.85 3.39
N SER A 113 9.50 -4.51 2.58
CA SER A 113 8.12 -4.44 3.06
C SER A 113 7.16 -4.49 1.88
N HIS A 114 5.98 -5.03 2.14
CA HIS A 114 4.85 -4.97 1.20
C HIS A 114 4.07 -3.64 1.32
N ASN A 115 4.37 -2.80 2.32
CA ASN A 115 3.69 -1.54 2.54
C ASN A 115 4.43 -0.38 1.86
N LEU A 116 3.91 0.04 0.70
CA LEU A 116 4.48 1.13 -0.10
C LEU A 116 4.54 2.45 0.69
N LEU A 117 3.49 2.79 1.46
CA LEU A 117 3.43 4.05 2.21
C LEU A 117 4.55 4.13 3.26
N PHE A 118 4.80 3.02 3.97
CA PHE A 118 5.92 2.91 4.90
C PHE A 118 7.27 3.15 4.21
N LEU A 119 7.54 2.45 3.10
CA LEU A 119 8.78 2.64 2.34
C LEU A 119 8.91 4.08 1.82
N LYS A 120 7.78 4.71 1.48
CA LYS A 120 7.72 6.11 1.07
C LYS A 120 7.96 7.11 2.20
N TYR A 121 7.68 6.76 3.46
CA TYR A 121 8.15 7.55 4.61
C TYR A 121 9.64 7.38 4.87
N LEU A 122 10.20 6.20 4.61
CA LEU A 122 11.63 5.93 4.81
C LEU A 122 12.52 6.57 3.73
N ASN A 123 12.14 6.43 2.46
CA ASN A 123 12.95 6.80 1.30
C ASN A 123 13.44 8.28 1.29
N PRO A 124 12.67 9.28 1.73
CA PRO A 124 13.10 10.68 1.77
C PRO A 124 14.20 10.98 2.78
N PHE A 125 14.41 10.14 3.80
CA PHE A 125 15.49 10.36 4.76
C PHE A 125 16.88 10.17 4.12
N PHE A 126 16.96 9.41 3.03
CA PHE A 126 18.16 9.25 2.21
C PHE A 126 18.13 10.26 1.05
N GLN A 127 18.84 11.38 1.21
CA GLN A 127 18.69 12.54 0.32
C GLN A 127 19.56 12.45 -0.95
N ARG A 128 20.76 11.86 -0.89
CA ARG A 128 21.62 11.79 -2.06
C ARG A 128 21.19 10.62 -2.94
N LYS A 129 21.19 10.82 -4.26
CA LYS A 129 20.77 9.81 -5.22
C LYS A 129 21.56 8.50 -5.11
N ASN A 130 22.86 8.59 -4.76
CA ASN A 130 23.73 7.42 -4.61
C ASN A 130 23.65 6.77 -3.21
N ASP A 131 22.91 7.35 -2.27
CA ASP A 131 22.77 6.79 -0.92
C ASP A 131 21.66 5.71 -0.85
N LYS A 132 20.89 5.52 -1.94
CA LYS A 132 19.74 4.62 -1.96
C LYS A 132 19.49 3.99 -3.32
N ALA A 133 18.85 2.84 -3.28
CA ALA A 133 18.23 2.20 -4.42
C ALA A 133 16.90 1.57 -3.98
N THR A 134 15.90 1.64 -4.84
CA THR A 134 14.56 1.10 -4.58
C THR A 134 14.18 0.12 -5.67
N PHE A 135 13.68 -1.05 -5.28
CA PHE A 135 13.38 -2.14 -6.18
C PHE A 135 11.99 -2.68 -5.91
N LEU A 136 11.39 -3.29 -6.94
CA LEU A 136 10.18 -4.09 -6.82
C LEU A 136 10.56 -5.58 -6.81
N ILE A 137 10.14 -6.31 -5.79
CA ILE A 137 10.27 -7.77 -5.77
C ILE A 137 8.96 -8.37 -6.26
N ASN A 138 8.99 -9.07 -7.40
CA ASN A 138 7.81 -9.72 -7.97
C ASN A 138 8.17 -11.12 -8.46
N LYS A 139 7.42 -12.14 -8.02
CA LYS A 139 7.61 -13.57 -8.39
C LYS A 139 9.05 -14.09 -8.24
N GLY A 140 9.78 -13.59 -7.23
CA GLY A 140 11.17 -13.99 -6.98
C GLY A 140 12.21 -13.25 -7.81
N GLU A 141 11.79 -12.29 -8.64
CA GLU A 141 12.68 -11.41 -9.40
C GLU A 141 12.78 -10.04 -8.72
N ILE A 142 13.96 -9.42 -8.83
CA ILE A 142 14.22 -8.04 -8.40
C ILE A 142 14.20 -7.18 -9.65
N LEU A 143 13.22 -6.29 -9.71
CA LEU A 143 12.98 -5.38 -10.83
C LEU A 143 13.24 -3.94 -10.37
N ASP A 144 13.52 -3.07 -11.33
CA ASP A 144 13.51 -1.63 -11.07
C ASP A 144 12.12 -1.18 -10.62
N LEU A 145 12.08 -0.22 -9.70
CA LEU A 145 10.81 0.33 -9.24
C LEU A 145 10.13 1.10 -10.39
N PRO A 146 8.87 0.78 -10.78
CA PRO A 146 8.19 1.51 -11.83
C PRO A 146 8.08 3.00 -11.53
N ALA A 147 8.17 3.86 -12.54
CA ALA A 147 8.11 5.31 -12.37
C ALA A 147 6.80 5.76 -11.70
N SER A 148 5.68 5.06 -11.96
CA SER A 148 4.40 5.31 -11.31
C SER A 148 4.40 5.04 -9.80
N MET A 149 5.24 4.11 -9.34
CA MET A 149 5.49 3.86 -7.93
C MET A 149 6.56 4.80 -7.39
N GLU A 150 7.62 5.11 -8.13
CA GLU A 150 8.73 5.96 -7.67
C GLU A 150 8.29 7.42 -7.49
N ASN A 151 7.60 7.98 -8.46
CA ASN A 151 7.29 9.41 -8.52
C ASN A 151 6.15 9.84 -7.60
N PHE A 152 5.28 8.89 -7.21
CA PHE A 152 4.04 9.20 -6.50
C PHE A 152 3.92 8.46 -5.17
N GLN A 153 3.23 9.11 -4.22
CA GLN A 153 2.90 8.53 -2.91
C GLN A 153 1.71 7.58 -3.00
N SER A 154 0.74 7.92 -3.86
CA SER A 154 -0.45 7.13 -4.06
C SER A 154 -0.18 5.95 -5.01
N PRO A 155 -0.67 4.74 -4.71
CA PRO A 155 -0.61 3.61 -5.64
C PRO A 155 -1.50 3.81 -6.88
N TYR A 156 -2.27 4.89 -6.95
CA TYR A 156 -3.19 5.20 -8.04
C TYR A 156 -2.55 5.08 -9.42
N PHE A 157 -1.38 5.71 -9.63
CA PHE A 157 -0.72 5.69 -10.94
C PHE A 157 -0.20 4.31 -11.31
N TYR A 158 0.26 3.51 -10.34
CA TYR A 158 0.66 2.13 -10.59
C TYR A 158 -0.53 1.24 -10.97
N MET A 159 -1.68 1.45 -10.33
CA MET A 159 -2.90 0.72 -10.69
C MET A 159 -3.34 1.05 -12.14
N LEU A 160 -3.23 2.32 -12.53
CA LEU A 160 -3.50 2.77 -13.89
C LEU A 160 -2.51 2.23 -14.91
N GLU A 161 -1.20 2.32 -14.63
CA GLU A 161 -0.16 1.73 -15.48
C GLU A 161 -0.43 0.23 -15.69
N SER A 162 -0.75 -0.49 -14.61
CA SER A 162 -1.09 -1.92 -14.68
C SER A 162 -2.30 -2.18 -15.58
N LEU A 163 -3.32 -1.30 -15.53
CA LEU A 163 -4.52 -1.40 -16.37
C LEU A 163 -4.22 -1.12 -17.84
N ILE A 164 -3.39 -0.10 -18.13
CA ILE A 164 -2.96 0.25 -19.48
C ILE A 164 -2.11 -0.87 -20.08
N ASN A 165 -1.10 -1.35 -19.35
CA ASN A 165 -0.25 -2.46 -19.78
C ASN A 165 -1.07 -3.72 -20.09
N PHE A 166 -2.09 -4.03 -19.26
CA PHE A 166 -3.01 -5.13 -19.55
C PHE A 166 -3.78 -4.93 -20.87
N LYS A 167 -4.26 -3.71 -21.15
CA LYS A 167 -5.00 -3.38 -22.37
C LYS A 167 -4.11 -3.41 -23.63
N GLU A 168 -2.87 -2.97 -23.52
CA GLU A 168 -1.93 -2.86 -24.64
C GLU A 168 -1.22 -4.18 -24.97
N THR A 169 -1.16 -5.11 -24.01
CA THR A 169 -0.60 -6.44 -24.24
C THR A 169 -1.54 -7.25 -25.15
N GLU A 170 -1.02 -7.78 -26.26
CA GLU A 170 -1.81 -8.56 -27.24
C GLU A 170 -2.41 -9.84 -26.61
N ASN A 171 -1.59 -10.56 -25.82
CA ASN A 171 -1.97 -11.80 -25.14
C ASN A 171 -1.66 -11.69 -23.63
N PRO A 172 -2.45 -10.94 -22.85
CA PRO A 172 -2.20 -10.76 -21.43
C PRO A 172 -2.53 -12.04 -20.65
N ASN A 173 -1.91 -12.19 -19.49
CA ASN A 173 -2.22 -13.28 -18.57
C ASN A 173 -3.53 -12.99 -17.81
N TYR A 174 -4.68 -13.42 -18.35
CA TYR A 174 -5.99 -13.16 -17.74
C TYR A 174 -6.14 -13.78 -16.35
N GLU A 175 -5.59 -14.99 -16.14
CA GLU A 175 -5.63 -15.67 -14.84
C GLU A 175 -4.98 -14.83 -13.74
N GLU A 176 -3.87 -14.17 -14.07
CA GLU A 176 -3.21 -13.26 -13.16
C GLU A 176 -3.99 -11.94 -13.03
N ALA A 177 -4.41 -11.36 -14.14
CA ALA A 177 -5.13 -10.09 -14.20
C ALA A 177 -6.43 -10.10 -13.37
N ARG A 178 -7.20 -11.21 -13.41
CA ARG A 178 -8.42 -11.41 -12.61
C ARG A 178 -8.20 -11.24 -11.11
N LYS A 179 -7.00 -11.57 -10.61
CA LYS A 179 -6.69 -11.54 -9.17
C LYS A 179 -6.65 -10.14 -8.58
N PHE A 180 -6.39 -9.12 -9.40
CA PHE A 180 -6.17 -7.75 -8.91
C PHE A 180 -6.86 -6.65 -9.72
N LEU A 181 -7.03 -6.80 -11.05
CA LEU A 181 -7.58 -5.73 -11.89
C LEU A 181 -8.98 -5.26 -11.49
N PRO A 182 -9.94 -6.12 -11.10
CA PRO A 182 -11.26 -5.62 -10.67
C PRO A 182 -11.15 -4.68 -9.46
N ASN A 183 -10.27 -5.01 -8.51
CA ASN A 183 -10.01 -4.14 -7.37
C ASN A 183 -9.34 -2.83 -7.79
N PHE A 184 -8.36 -2.89 -8.70
CA PHE A 184 -7.68 -1.71 -9.24
C PHE A 184 -8.66 -0.80 -9.96
N ILE A 185 -9.49 -1.32 -10.87
CA ILE A 185 -10.51 -0.57 -11.61
C ILE A 185 -11.44 0.19 -10.66
N ARG A 186 -11.99 -0.47 -9.65
CA ARG A 186 -12.85 0.16 -8.65
C ARG A 186 -12.12 1.30 -7.93
N ARG A 187 -10.93 1.03 -7.40
CA ARG A 187 -10.12 2.03 -6.67
C ARG A 187 -9.70 3.20 -7.55
N ILE A 188 -9.39 2.95 -8.81
CA ILE A 188 -9.07 3.99 -9.80
C ILE A 188 -10.27 4.91 -9.98
N LEU A 189 -11.45 4.37 -10.26
CA LEU A 189 -12.65 5.17 -10.48
C LEU A 189 -13.09 5.92 -9.22
N GLU A 190 -13.10 5.26 -8.06
CA GLU A 190 -13.41 5.89 -6.77
C GLU A 190 -12.45 7.04 -6.47
N THR A 191 -11.14 6.83 -6.63
CA THR A 191 -10.13 7.87 -6.42
C THR A 191 -10.31 9.01 -7.42
N PHE A 192 -10.47 8.70 -8.70
CA PHE A 192 -10.66 9.70 -9.76
C PHE A 192 -11.90 10.56 -9.55
N PHE A 193 -13.05 9.94 -9.25
CA PHE A 193 -14.29 10.66 -8.99
C PHE A 193 -14.26 11.41 -7.66
N SER A 194 -13.50 10.96 -6.66
CA SER A 194 -13.36 11.70 -5.40
C SER A 194 -12.83 13.13 -5.60
N PHE A 195 -11.92 13.34 -6.57
CA PHE A 195 -11.41 14.68 -6.90
C PHE A 195 -12.46 15.57 -7.58
N LYS A 196 -13.39 14.98 -8.35
CA LYS A 196 -14.46 15.70 -9.06
C LYS A 196 -15.68 15.95 -8.18
N TYR A 197 -15.98 15.03 -7.27
CA TYR A 197 -17.15 15.05 -6.39
C TYR A 197 -16.75 15.15 -4.90
N ALA A 198 -15.82 16.05 -4.58
CA ALA A 198 -15.20 16.16 -3.25
C ALA A 198 -16.18 16.48 -2.09
N LYS A 199 -17.41 16.92 -2.38
CA LYS A 199 -18.46 17.20 -1.39
C LYS A 199 -19.36 15.99 -1.11
N LEU A 200 -19.20 14.89 -1.84
CA LEU A 200 -20.04 13.71 -1.68
C LEU A 200 -19.83 13.09 -0.30
N ASN A 201 -20.93 12.79 0.38
CA ASN A 201 -20.96 12.11 1.66
C ASN A 201 -22.04 11.04 1.60
N ASN A 202 -21.69 9.78 1.90
CA ASN A 202 -22.62 8.66 1.85
C ASN A 202 -23.50 8.55 3.11
N GLY A 203 -23.30 9.41 4.12
CA GLY A 203 -24.05 9.43 5.37
C GLY A 203 -23.77 8.25 6.31
N ARG A 204 -22.85 7.34 5.94
CA ARG A 204 -22.53 6.11 6.68
C ARG A 204 -21.25 6.22 7.51
N GLY A 205 -20.61 7.38 7.51
CA GLY A 205 -19.30 7.58 8.17
C GLY A 205 -18.17 6.80 7.51
N GLN A 206 -18.33 6.46 6.22
CA GLN A 206 -17.36 5.74 5.41
C GLN A 206 -17.02 6.56 4.17
N THR A 207 -15.90 6.26 3.53
CA THR A 207 -15.59 6.83 2.21
C THR A 207 -16.66 6.42 1.20
N PRO A 208 -17.14 7.34 0.32
CA PRO A 208 -18.05 6.97 -0.76
C PRO A 208 -17.45 5.88 -1.65
N GLY A 209 -18.26 4.86 -1.97
CA GLY A 209 -17.90 3.82 -2.93
C GLY A 209 -18.30 4.20 -4.35
N LEU A 210 -17.94 3.37 -5.33
CA LEU A 210 -18.25 3.65 -6.74
C LEU A 210 -19.75 3.89 -7.00
N ILE A 211 -20.64 3.13 -6.37
CA ILE A 211 -22.09 3.32 -6.48
C ILE A 211 -22.57 4.71 -6.04
N ASP A 212 -21.98 5.28 -4.99
CA ASP A 212 -22.35 6.61 -4.49
C ASP A 212 -22.03 7.70 -5.53
N PHE A 213 -20.93 7.53 -6.30
CA PHE A 213 -20.59 8.41 -7.42
C PHE A 213 -21.54 8.22 -8.61
N ILE A 214 -21.92 6.98 -8.92
CA ILE A 214 -22.85 6.67 -10.01
C ILE A 214 -24.18 7.39 -9.80
N ASP A 215 -24.66 7.45 -8.56
CA ASP A 215 -25.95 8.05 -8.21
C ASP A 215 -25.94 9.59 -8.25
N ILE A 216 -24.80 10.24 -8.03
CA ILE A 216 -24.70 11.71 -7.95
C ILE A 216 -24.29 12.37 -9.28
N ILE A 217 -23.75 11.62 -10.25
CA ILE A 217 -23.41 12.16 -11.57
C ILE A 217 -24.69 12.68 -12.24
N ASP A 218 -24.67 13.95 -12.63
CA ASP A 218 -25.72 14.57 -13.43
C ASP A 218 -25.52 14.24 -14.91
N TYR A 219 -26.03 13.08 -15.31
CA TYR A 219 -25.88 12.57 -16.68
C TYR A 219 -26.54 13.47 -17.74
N ASP A 220 -27.57 14.24 -17.37
CA ASP A 220 -28.32 15.09 -18.30
C ASP A 220 -27.53 16.34 -18.69
N ASN A 221 -26.54 16.75 -17.89
CA ASN A 221 -25.72 17.94 -18.13
C ASN A 221 -24.28 17.62 -18.55
N LEU A 222 -23.97 16.36 -18.86
CA LEU A 222 -22.67 16.00 -19.43
C LEU A 222 -22.51 16.48 -20.88
N GLU A 223 -21.25 16.72 -21.26
CA GLU A 223 -20.85 17.10 -22.60
C GLU A 223 -21.25 16.02 -23.62
N ASP A 224 -21.82 16.44 -24.76
CA ASP A 224 -22.22 15.54 -25.83
C ASP A 224 -21.02 15.15 -26.71
N LYS A 225 -20.20 14.24 -26.17
CA LYS A 225 -19.05 13.65 -26.87
C LYS A 225 -19.04 12.13 -26.71
N THR A 226 -18.19 11.48 -27.49
CA THR A 226 -17.99 10.02 -27.44
C THR A 226 -16.51 9.70 -27.35
N VAL A 227 -16.16 8.82 -26.43
CA VAL A 227 -14.81 8.25 -26.26
C VAL A 227 -14.94 6.73 -26.24
N GLY A 228 -14.51 6.08 -27.33
CA GLY A 228 -14.70 4.63 -27.50
C GLY A 228 -16.17 4.23 -27.36
N SER A 229 -16.47 3.39 -26.37
CA SER A 229 -17.82 2.91 -26.00
C SER A 229 -18.62 3.89 -25.12
N ILE A 230 -18.00 4.98 -24.66
CA ILE A 230 -18.55 5.90 -23.66
C ILE A 230 -19.12 7.14 -24.35
N SER A 231 -20.38 7.40 -24.07
CA SER A 231 -21.13 8.58 -24.45
C SER A 231 -22.02 8.99 -23.27
N LYS A 232 -22.61 10.18 -23.33
CA LYS A 232 -23.62 10.63 -22.36
C LYS A 232 -24.70 9.57 -22.07
N ASN A 233 -25.16 8.86 -23.10
CA ASN A 233 -26.24 7.88 -23.00
C ASN A 233 -25.76 6.50 -22.49
N THR A 234 -24.50 6.14 -22.72
CA THR A 234 -23.97 4.82 -22.34
C THR A 234 -23.28 4.82 -20.98
N LEU A 235 -22.78 5.97 -20.52
CA LEU A 235 -21.93 6.12 -19.33
C LEU A 235 -22.54 5.48 -18.07
N LYS A 236 -23.79 5.80 -17.74
CA LYS A 236 -24.44 5.27 -16.53
C LYS A 236 -24.49 3.74 -16.54
N ASN A 237 -24.84 3.16 -17.68
CA ASN A 237 -24.93 1.71 -17.85
C ASN A 237 -23.54 1.05 -17.75
N LYS A 238 -22.52 1.68 -18.33
CA LYS A 238 -21.13 1.20 -18.28
C LYS A 238 -20.55 1.24 -16.86
N LEU A 239 -20.72 2.36 -16.15
CA LEU A 239 -20.34 2.47 -14.75
C LEU A 239 -21.06 1.45 -13.86
N THR A 240 -22.38 1.25 -14.07
CA THR A 240 -23.17 0.26 -13.34
C THR A 240 -22.68 -1.16 -13.60
N CYS A 241 -22.28 -1.48 -14.84
CA CYS A 241 -21.69 -2.76 -15.20
C CYS A 241 -20.36 -2.98 -14.46
N ILE A 242 -19.46 -2.00 -14.52
CA ILE A 242 -18.17 -2.03 -13.83
C ILE A 242 -18.37 -2.24 -12.32
N ASN A 243 -19.27 -1.48 -11.70
CA ASN A 243 -19.57 -1.60 -10.27
C ASN A 243 -20.04 -3.02 -9.92
N LYS A 244 -20.99 -3.59 -10.66
CA LYS A 244 -21.47 -4.97 -10.44
C LYS A 244 -20.36 -6.00 -10.54
N VAL A 245 -19.46 -5.85 -11.52
CA VAL A 245 -18.35 -6.79 -11.71
C VAL A 245 -17.34 -6.65 -10.57
N CYS A 246 -16.98 -5.43 -10.17
CA CYS A 246 -15.95 -5.18 -9.17
C CYS A 246 -16.44 -5.39 -7.73
N ASP A 247 -17.73 -5.20 -7.45
CA ASP A 247 -18.31 -5.34 -6.11
C ASP A 247 -18.07 -6.74 -5.53
N ASN A 248 -18.15 -7.76 -6.38
CA ASN A 248 -17.87 -9.14 -6.03
C ASN A 248 -16.43 -9.37 -5.51
N PHE A 249 -15.49 -8.49 -5.87
CA PHE A 249 -14.07 -8.55 -5.50
C PHE A 249 -13.70 -7.60 -4.35
N SER A 250 -14.70 -6.99 -3.70
CA SER A 250 -14.50 -5.93 -2.68
C SER A 250 -14.22 -6.46 -1.28
N HIS A 251 -14.75 -7.64 -0.95
CA HIS A 251 -14.52 -8.29 0.33
C HIS A 251 -13.24 -9.13 0.20
N GLY A 252 -12.11 -8.53 0.58
CA GLY A 252 -10.73 -9.01 0.37
C GLY A 252 -10.38 -10.33 1.07
N ASN A 253 -11.17 -11.37 0.88
CA ASN A 253 -10.86 -12.71 1.30
C ASN A 253 -10.25 -13.45 0.11
N MET A 254 -8.91 -13.51 0.07
CA MET A 254 -8.16 -14.20 -0.99
C MET A 254 -8.54 -15.69 -1.11
N GLN A 255 -9.15 -16.25 -0.07
CA GLN A 255 -9.69 -17.62 -0.01
C GLN A 255 -11.04 -17.79 -0.73
N GLN A 256 -11.72 -16.72 -1.15
CA GLN A 256 -13.00 -16.77 -1.89
C GLN A 256 -12.83 -16.65 -3.41
N LEU A 257 -11.60 -16.46 -3.90
CA LEU A 257 -11.32 -16.32 -5.34
C LEU A 257 -11.56 -17.62 -6.13
N ASP A 258 -11.43 -18.78 -5.50
CA ASP A 258 -11.45 -20.06 -6.21
C ASP A 258 -12.87 -20.60 -6.50
N GLU A 259 -13.93 -20.11 -5.83
CA GLU A 259 -15.25 -20.77 -5.90
C GLU A 259 -16.43 -19.91 -6.35
N CYS A 260 -16.38 -18.56 -6.32
CA CYS A 260 -17.61 -17.76 -6.55
C CYS A 260 -17.55 -16.54 -7.47
N ASN A 261 -16.38 -16.10 -7.96
CA ASN A 261 -16.28 -14.81 -8.68
C ASN A 261 -15.58 -14.94 -10.06
N PHE A 262 -16.23 -15.62 -11.00
CA PHE A 262 -15.70 -15.74 -12.36
C PHE A 262 -16.03 -14.49 -13.21
N ILE A 263 -15.01 -13.86 -13.80
CA ILE A 263 -15.14 -12.84 -14.86
C ILE A 263 -14.56 -13.44 -16.14
N THR A 264 -15.27 -13.36 -17.27
CA THR A 264 -14.75 -13.83 -18.58
C THR A 264 -13.60 -12.95 -19.08
N ASP A 265 -12.76 -13.46 -19.98
CA ASP A 265 -11.69 -12.66 -20.59
C ASP A 265 -12.28 -11.44 -21.31
N GLU A 266 -13.40 -11.62 -22.01
CA GLU A 266 -14.12 -10.56 -22.72
C GLU A 266 -14.64 -9.49 -21.75
N ASN A 267 -15.26 -9.88 -20.64
CA ASN A 267 -15.76 -8.91 -19.68
C ASN A 267 -14.63 -8.16 -18.99
N LEU A 268 -13.51 -8.83 -18.66
CA LEU A 268 -12.35 -8.18 -18.05
C LEU A 268 -11.73 -7.13 -19.02
N LYS A 269 -11.61 -7.46 -20.31
CA LYS A 269 -11.19 -6.51 -21.35
C LYS A 269 -12.16 -5.33 -21.47
N GLU A 270 -13.46 -5.62 -21.49
CA GLU A 270 -14.50 -4.61 -21.66
C GLU A 270 -14.44 -3.60 -20.52
N ILE A 271 -14.45 -4.06 -19.26
CA ILE A 271 -14.41 -3.15 -18.11
C ILE A 271 -13.07 -2.39 -18.03
N ALA A 272 -11.96 -3.00 -18.43
CA ALA A 272 -10.67 -2.32 -18.48
C ALA A 272 -10.67 -1.18 -19.52
N SER A 273 -11.19 -1.46 -20.73
CA SER A 273 -11.30 -0.46 -21.78
C SER A 273 -12.30 0.64 -21.42
N ASP A 274 -13.47 0.27 -20.89
CA ASP A 274 -14.49 1.22 -20.45
C ASP A 274 -13.96 2.13 -19.34
N THR A 275 -13.20 1.60 -18.38
CA THR A 275 -12.58 2.39 -17.29
C THR A 275 -11.69 3.50 -17.84
N LEU A 276 -10.80 3.17 -18.79
CA LEU A 276 -9.91 4.16 -19.41
C LEU A 276 -10.70 5.17 -20.25
N ASN A 277 -11.69 4.71 -21.02
CA ASN A 277 -12.55 5.59 -21.81
C ASN A 277 -13.39 6.53 -20.92
N ILE A 278 -13.81 6.09 -19.73
CA ILE A 278 -14.54 6.91 -18.75
C ILE A 278 -13.63 8.01 -18.21
N ILE A 279 -12.38 7.69 -17.85
CA ILE A 279 -11.41 8.68 -17.38
C ILE A 279 -11.20 9.74 -18.45
N ASP A 280 -10.93 9.34 -19.69
CA ASP A 280 -10.73 10.25 -20.82
C ASP A 280 -11.99 11.08 -21.14
N TYR A 281 -13.18 10.47 -21.08
CA TYR A 281 -14.44 11.20 -21.23
C TYR A 281 -14.58 12.34 -20.21
N PHE A 282 -14.21 12.13 -18.95
CA PHE A 282 -14.27 13.17 -17.92
C PHE A 282 -13.04 14.09 -17.86
N ASP A 283 -11.89 13.64 -18.35
CA ASP A 283 -10.60 14.32 -18.25
C ASP A 283 -9.54 13.74 -19.20
N GLY A 284 -9.50 14.27 -20.43
CA GLY A 284 -8.47 13.88 -21.41
C GLY A 284 -7.05 14.33 -21.04
N LEU A 285 -6.89 15.35 -20.19
CA LEU A 285 -5.55 15.74 -19.70
C LEU A 285 -5.01 14.68 -18.76
N HIS A 286 -5.87 14.13 -17.90
CA HIS A 286 -5.51 13.08 -16.96
C HIS A 286 -4.96 11.84 -17.68
N ILE A 287 -5.63 11.37 -18.75
CA ILE A 287 -5.18 10.18 -19.49
C ILE A 287 -3.89 10.43 -20.27
N ASN A 288 -3.73 11.61 -20.89
CA ASN A 288 -2.54 11.95 -21.67
C ASN A 288 -1.28 11.97 -20.78
N GLY A 289 -1.36 12.58 -19.60
CA GLY A 289 -0.24 12.60 -18.65
C GLY A 289 0.14 11.21 -18.14
N ILE A 290 -0.83 10.29 -17.99
CA ILE A 290 -0.53 8.89 -17.64
C ILE A 290 0.14 8.17 -18.79
N ASN A 291 -0.34 8.34 -20.02
CA ASN A 291 0.26 7.69 -21.18
C ASN A 291 1.71 8.14 -21.38
N GLU A 292 2.04 9.42 -21.15
CA GLU A 292 3.42 9.92 -21.14
C GLU A 292 4.27 9.29 -20.03
N LEU A 293 3.67 8.96 -18.87
CA LEU A 293 4.37 8.29 -17.77
C LEU A 293 4.68 6.82 -18.10
N VAL A 294 3.73 6.11 -18.72
CA VAL A 294 3.85 4.68 -19.07
C VAL A 294 4.72 4.48 -20.31
N ASN A 295 4.50 5.32 -21.32
CA ASN A 295 5.20 5.30 -22.61
C ASN A 295 5.93 6.63 -22.80
N PRO A 296 7.00 6.91 -22.02
CA PRO A 296 7.74 8.15 -22.15
C PRO A 296 8.30 8.24 -23.57
N ALA A 297 8.06 9.37 -24.23
CA ALA A 297 8.68 9.65 -25.51
C ALA A 297 10.20 9.46 -25.37
N VAL A 298 10.82 8.73 -26.30
CA VAL A 298 12.28 8.63 -26.36
C VAL A 298 12.80 10.04 -26.52
N THR A 299 13.27 10.63 -25.43
CA THR A 299 13.97 11.90 -25.48
C THR A 299 15.22 11.60 -26.29
N ALA A 300 15.31 12.16 -27.50
CA ALA A 300 16.57 12.23 -28.21
C ALA A 300 17.53 12.95 -27.27
N THR A 301 18.45 12.19 -26.68
CA THR A 301 19.59 12.73 -25.96
C THR A 301 20.42 13.49 -26.99
N GLU A 302 20.28 14.82 -27.00
CA GLU A 302 21.32 15.74 -27.50
C GLU A 302 22.43 15.91 -26.46
#